data_AF-A0A5A8CZ89-F1
#
_entry.id   AF-A0A5A8CZ89-F1
#
_cell.length_a   1.000
_cell.length_b   1.000
_cell.length_c   1.000
_cell.angle_alpha   90.00
_cell.angle_beta   90.00
_cell.angle_gamma   90.00
#
_symmetry.space_group_name_H-M   'P 1'
#
loop_
_entity.id
_entity.type
_entity.pdbx_description
1 polymer ?
#
loop_
_entity_poly.entity_id
_entity_poly.type
_entity_poly.pdbx_seq_one_letter_code
_entity_poly.pdbx_strand_id
1 'polypeptide(L)'
;MTQLRACKTCRLVKSRRQFHKDACENCPGERPHTAGEREDFVQSHTTSAFTGLVSITNPQESWIAKRLGLQEYVDDEGNRVPFKVGVYAVVLDEDQVASSQVDSAELGLGGGRGYGHADDDDEEEEDDDFIAPEHEEDEGADDVDDDDDDDAAGGGAAPRSP
;
A
#
# COMPACT_ATOMS: atom_id res chain seq x y z
N MET A 1 22.88 8.91 -15.57
CA MET A 1 22.80 8.72 -14.11
C MET A 1 21.73 7.69 -13.82
N THR A 2 22.03 6.64 -13.07
CA THR A 2 21.03 5.64 -12.67
C THR A 2 20.08 6.27 -11.66
N GLN A 3 18.88 6.66 -12.10
CA GLN A 3 17.87 7.30 -11.25
C GLN A 3 17.41 6.30 -10.18
N LEU A 4 17.82 6.54 -8.93
CA LEU A 4 17.34 5.77 -7.78
C LEU A 4 15.91 6.18 -7.46
N ARG A 5 15.12 5.20 -7.04
CA ARG A 5 13.76 5.40 -6.56
C ARG A 5 13.56 4.57 -5.30
N ALA A 6 12.61 4.98 -4.46
CA ALA A 6 12.16 4.23 -3.31
C ALA A 6 10.74 3.71 -3.56
N CYS A 7 10.44 2.48 -3.15
CA CYS A 7 9.07 1.97 -3.11
C CYS A 7 8.27 2.77 -2.09
N LYS A 8 7.08 3.26 -2.47
CA LYS A 8 6.22 4.06 -1.59
C LYS A 8 5.67 3.26 -0.40
N THR A 9 5.44 1.96 -0.60
CA THR A 9 4.91 1.06 0.43
C THR A 9 5.99 0.62 1.41
N CYS A 10 7.11 0.10 0.92
CA CYS A 10 8.08 -0.63 1.75
C CYS A 10 9.46 0.04 1.87
N ARG A 11 9.65 1.20 1.21
CA ARG A 11 10.87 2.03 1.23
C ARG A 11 12.13 1.39 0.61
N LEU A 12 12.05 0.21 -0.01
CA LEU A 12 13.18 -0.40 -0.71
C LEU A 12 13.69 0.54 -1.80
N VAL A 13 15.01 0.73 -1.90
CA VAL A 13 15.66 1.61 -2.88
C VAL A 13 16.39 0.78 -3.92
N LYS A 14 16.06 1.02 -5.18
CA LYS A 14 16.72 0.42 -6.36
C LYS A 14 16.80 1.45 -7.49
N SER A 15 17.54 1.12 -8.55
CA SER A 15 17.44 1.90 -9.79
C SER A 15 16.07 1.71 -10.45
N ARG A 16 15.59 2.74 -11.16
CA ARG A 16 14.36 2.66 -11.99
C ARG A 16 14.34 1.40 -12.89
N ARG A 17 15.50 1.05 -13.48
CA ARG A 17 15.63 -0.14 -14.35
C ARG A 17 15.43 -1.45 -13.59
N GLN A 18 15.92 -1.55 -12.35
CA GLN A 18 15.71 -2.73 -11.51
C GLN A 18 14.24 -2.87 -11.10
N PHE A 19 13.58 -1.78 -10.74
CA PHE A 19 12.12 -1.84 -10.49
C PHE A 19 11.33 -2.25 -11.73
N HIS A 20 11.67 -1.72 -12.90
CA HIS A 20 11.00 -2.11 -14.15
C HIS A 20 11.21 -3.60 -14.49
N LYS A 21 12.37 -4.16 -14.15
CA LYS A 21 12.72 -5.54 -14.49
C LYS A 21 12.15 -6.55 -13.48
N ASP A 22 12.41 -6.32 -12.20
CA ASP A 22 12.25 -7.31 -11.13
C ASP A 22 11.17 -6.91 -10.10
N ALA A 23 10.54 -5.73 -10.27
CA ALA A 23 9.58 -5.15 -9.33
C ALA A 23 10.11 -5.03 -7.89
N CYS A 24 9.19 -4.80 -6.95
CA CYS A 24 9.51 -4.79 -5.52
C CYS A 24 9.52 -6.23 -4.96
N GLU A 25 10.52 -6.56 -4.15
CA GLU A 25 10.64 -7.90 -3.56
C GLU A 25 9.83 -8.05 -2.26
N ASN A 26 9.47 -6.93 -1.62
CA ASN A 26 8.69 -6.90 -0.38
C ASN A 26 7.19 -6.60 -0.62
N CYS A 27 6.78 -6.30 -1.86
CA CYS A 27 5.39 -5.93 -2.21
C CYS A 27 4.89 -6.84 -3.34
N PRO A 28 4.51 -8.08 -3.03
CA PRO A 28 4.16 -9.05 -4.07
C PRO A 28 2.80 -8.78 -4.74
N GLY A 29 1.81 -8.21 -4.03
CA GLY A 29 0.55 -7.74 -4.61
C GLY A 29 0.66 -6.51 -5.53
N GLU A 30 1.82 -5.86 -5.57
CA GLU A 30 2.10 -4.69 -6.43
C GLU A 30 2.99 -5.14 -7.61
N ARG A 31 2.55 -6.09 -8.44
CA ARG A 31 3.36 -6.59 -9.57
C ARG A 31 2.63 -6.44 -10.91
N PRO A 32 3.21 -5.74 -11.90
CA PRO A 32 2.62 -5.62 -13.23
C PRO A 32 2.70 -6.95 -13.98
N HIS A 33 1.59 -7.36 -14.59
CA HIS A 33 1.50 -8.63 -15.34
C HIS A 33 2.02 -8.50 -16.77
N THR A 34 1.88 -7.33 -17.39
CA THR A 34 2.33 -7.09 -18.77
C THR A 34 3.54 -6.16 -18.82
N ALA A 35 4.23 -6.16 -19.97
CA ALA A 35 5.38 -5.27 -20.17
C ALA A 35 4.99 -3.78 -20.30
N GLY A 36 3.78 -3.49 -20.81
CA GLY A 36 3.28 -2.12 -20.96
C GLY A 36 2.99 -1.46 -19.62
N GLU A 37 2.40 -2.21 -18.68
CA GLU A 37 2.05 -1.72 -17.34
C GLU A 37 3.27 -1.45 -16.46
N ARG A 38 4.46 -1.97 -16.80
CA ARG A 38 5.66 -1.86 -15.96
C ARG A 38 6.13 -0.43 -15.78
N GLU A 39 6.04 0.40 -16.81
CA GLU A 39 6.49 1.78 -16.72
C GLU A 39 5.57 2.60 -15.81
N ASP A 40 4.26 2.51 -16.06
CA ASP A 40 3.24 3.18 -15.25
C ASP A 40 3.28 2.69 -13.80
N PHE A 41 3.48 1.39 -13.60
CA PHE A 41 3.68 0.77 -12.30
C PHE A 41 4.87 1.40 -11.56
N VAL A 42 6.03 1.49 -12.21
CA VAL A 42 7.22 2.09 -11.61
C VAL A 42 6.93 3.54 -11.24
N GLN A 43 6.30 4.33 -12.12
CA GLN A 43 6.00 5.74 -11.84
C GLN A 43 5.03 5.94 -10.67
N SER A 44 3.99 5.12 -10.58
CA SER A 44 2.93 5.21 -9.57
C SER A 44 3.34 4.65 -8.19
N HIS A 45 4.10 3.55 -8.14
CA HIS A 45 4.41 2.83 -6.89
C HIS A 45 5.81 3.16 -6.33
N THR A 46 6.59 3.98 -7.03
CA THR A 46 7.90 4.44 -6.54
C THR A 46 8.05 5.95 -6.62
N THR A 47 8.95 6.53 -5.82
CA THR A 47 9.25 7.96 -5.79
C THR A 47 10.75 8.21 -5.91
N SER A 48 11.14 9.33 -6.53
CA SER A 48 12.52 9.83 -6.45
C SER A 48 12.72 10.82 -5.29
N ALA A 49 11.63 11.24 -4.64
CA ALA A 49 11.66 12.13 -3.48
C ALA A 49 11.76 11.30 -2.20
N PHE A 50 13.00 11.00 -1.81
CA PHE A 50 13.30 10.33 -0.56
C PHE A 50 14.62 10.86 0.00
N THR A 51 14.76 10.81 1.32
CA THR A 51 15.94 11.31 2.02
C THR A 51 16.55 10.24 2.91
N GLY A 52 17.88 10.14 2.85
CA GLY A 52 18.66 9.17 3.62
C GLY A 52 18.59 7.75 3.08
N LEU A 53 19.67 7.00 3.27
CA LEU A 53 19.78 5.59 2.91
C LEU A 53 20.23 4.78 4.11
N VAL A 54 19.65 3.60 4.29
CA VAL A 54 20.09 2.62 5.28
C VAL A 54 20.21 1.24 4.65
N SER A 55 21.29 0.53 4.93
CA SER A 55 21.45 -0.86 4.52
C SER A 55 21.01 -1.78 5.66
N ILE A 56 20.03 -2.64 5.41
CA ILE A 56 19.54 -3.63 6.37
C ILE A 56 20.02 -5.02 5.91
N THR A 57 20.92 -5.62 6.69
CA THR A 57 21.44 -6.98 6.46
C THR A 57 20.77 -8.04 7.32
N ASN A 58 20.31 -7.68 8.52
CA ASN A 58 19.48 -8.53 9.36
C ASN A 58 18.27 -7.72 9.91
N PRO A 59 17.09 -7.79 9.27
CA PRO A 59 15.88 -7.09 9.69
C PRO A 59 15.42 -7.42 11.11
N GLN A 60 15.62 -8.67 11.54
CA GLN A 60 15.05 -9.18 12.79
C GLN A 60 15.88 -8.73 14.02
N GLU A 61 17.19 -8.57 13.85
CA GLU A 61 18.10 -8.16 14.94
C GLU A 61 18.44 -6.65 14.92
N SER A 62 18.13 -5.95 13.84
CA SER A 62 18.52 -4.54 13.69
C SER A 62 17.57 -3.60 14.46
N TRP A 63 18.13 -2.85 15.41
CA TRP A 63 17.42 -1.77 16.09
C TRP A 63 16.90 -0.70 15.12
N ILE A 64 17.67 -0.38 14.08
CA ILE A 64 17.24 0.59 13.05
C ILE A 64 16.10 0.00 12.22
N ALA A 65 16.15 -1.28 11.85
CA ALA A 65 15.03 -1.93 11.14
C ALA A 65 13.75 -1.88 11.98
N LYS A 66 13.85 -2.18 13.28
CA LYS A 66 12.74 -2.03 14.23
C LYS A 66 12.21 -0.60 14.28
N ARG A 67 13.09 0.40 14.39
CA ARG A 67 12.70 1.82 14.47
C ARG A 67 11.99 2.31 13.21
N LEU A 68 12.35 1.77 12.05
CA LEU A 68 11.77 2.14 10.76
C LEU A 68 10.58 1.28 10.33
N GLY A 69 10.22 0.24 11.09
CA GLY A 69 9.16 -0.71 10.73
C GLY A 69 9.56 -1.67 9.61
N LEU A 70 10.85 -1.95 9.44
CA LEU A 70 11.42 -2.77 8.37
C LEU A 70 11.86 -4.16 8.86
N GLN A 71 11.18 -4.73 9.86
CA GLN A 71 11.53 -6.08 10.37
C GLN A 71 10.84 -7.18 9.57
N GLU A 72 9.54 -7.03 9.36
CA GLU A 72 8.65 -8.01 8.72
C GLU A 72 7.55 -7.31 7.91
N TYR A 73 7.06 -7.96 6.86
CA TYR A 73 5.87 -7.57 6.09
C TYR A 73 4.91 -8.76 6.03
N VAL A 74 3.66 -8.49 5.64
CA VAL A 74 2.66 -9.52 5.39
C VAL A 74 2.68 -9.86 3.91
N ASP A 75 2.90 -11.12 3.57
CA ASP A 75 2.84 -11.61 2.18
C ASP A 75 1.39 -11.88 1.73
N ASP A 76 1.22 -12.30 0.48
CA ASP A 76 -0.12 -12.54 -0.10
C ASP A 76 -0.87 -13.70 0.58
N GLU A 77 -0.16 -14.57 1.30
CA GLU A 77 -0.73 -15.69 2.06
C GLU A 77 -1.11 -15.28 3.49
N GLY A 78 -0.86 -14.02 3.87
CA GLY A 78 -1.14 -13.50 5.21
C GLY A 78 -0.04 -13.81 6.23
N ASN A 79 1.11 -14.35 5.80
CA ASN A 79 2.21 -14.71 6.68
C ASN A 79 3.12 -13.52 6.96
N ARG A 80 3.62 -13.42 8.20
CA ARG A 80 4.64 -12.44 8.60
C ARG A 80 6.01 -12.94 8.19
N VAL A 81 6.59 -12.30 7.20
CA VAL A 81 7.89 -12.68 6.62
C VAL A 81 8.91 -11.55 6.76
N PRO A 82 10.20 -11.83 7.02
CA PRO A 82 11.21 -10.79 7.15
C PRO A 82 11.38 -10.00 5.85
N PHE A 83 11.58 -8.68 5.97
CA PHE A 83 11.99 -7.84 4.86
C PHE A 83 13.25 -8.38 4.18
N LYS A 84 13.39 -8.19 2.87
CA LYS A 84 14.61 -8.62 2.16
C LYS A 84 15.82 -7.78 2.55
N VAL A 85 17.01 -8.39 2.48
CA VAL A 85 18.27 -7.64 2.63
C VAL A 85 18.39 -6.63 1.50
N GLY A 86 18.71 -5.38 1.85
CA GLY A 86 18.75 -4.32 0.85
C GLY A 86 19.00 -2.94 1.43
N VAL A 87 18.95 -1.95 0.53
CA VAL A 87 19.04 -0.54 0.87
C VAL A 87 17.64 0.04 0.90
N TYR A 88 17.32 0.79 1.95
CA TYR A 88 16.01 1.39 2.20
C TYR A 88 16.14 2.90 2.39
N ALA A 89 15.10 3.63 2.01
CA ALA A 89 14.97 5.04 2.31
C ALA A 89 14.62 5.25 3.79
N VAL A 90 15.21 6.27 4.41
CA VAL A 90 14.90 6.63 5.80
C VAL A 90 13.60 7.42 5.88
N VAL A 91 13.42 8.36 4.95
CA VAL A 91 12.23 9.22 4.82
C VAL A 91 11.74 9.19 3.38
N LEU A 92 10.42 9.07 3.19
CA LEU A 92 9.77 9.32 1.92
C LEU A 92 9.15 10.71 1.97
N ASP A 93 9.47 11.56 1.01
CA ASP A 93 8.96 12.93 0.93
C ASP A 93 7.76 12.92 -0.03
N GLU A 94 6.62 12.38 0.42
CA GLU A 94 5.41 12.23 -0.40
C GLU A 94 4.56 13.51 -0.50
N ASP A 95 4.92 14.57 0.25
CA ASP A 95 4.27 15.90 0.20
C ASP A 95 4.59 16.72 -1.08
N GLN A 96 5.44 16.21 -1.98
CA GLN A 96 5.82 16.94 -3.20
C GLN A 96 4.93 16.66 -4.42
N VAL A 97 3.84 15.90 -4.26
CA VAL A 97 2.94 15.53 -5.37
C VAL A 97 1.89 16.62 -5.69
N ALA A 98 1.81 17.70 -4.91
CA ALA A 98 0.89 18.83 -5.20
C ALA A 98 1.56 20.08 -5.79
N SER A 99 2.90 20.18 -5.87
CA SER A 99 3.58 21.47 -6.12
C SER A 99 4.36 21.58 -7.43
N SER A 100 4.45 20.53 -8.25
CA SER A 100 5.23 20.57 -9.50
C SER A 100 4.41 20.85 -10.77
N GLN A 101 3.12 21.15 -10.65
CA GLN A 101 2.27 21.67 -11.72
C GLN A 101 1.61 22.99 -11.31
N VAL A 102 2.42 24.03 -11.14
CA VAL A 102 1.99 25.40 -11.48
C VAL A 102 2.94 25.90 -12.56
N ASP A 103 2.53 25.69 -13.80
CA ASP A 103 3.16 26.26 -14.97
C ASP A 103 3.22 27.79 -14.85
N SER A 104 4.29 28.38 -15.37
CA SER A 104 4.68 29.79 -15.20
C SER A 104 3.84 30.78 -16.02
N ALA A 105 2.53 30.62 -16.04
CA ALA A 105 1.56 31.62 -16.46
C ALA A 105 0.46 31.58 -15.38
N GLU A 106 0.39 32.51 -14.45
CA GLU A 106 -0.13 33.84 -14.73
C GLU A 106 0.53 34.93 -13.86
N LEU A 107 1.27 35.82 -14.51
CA LEU A 107 1.45 37.18 -14.01
C LEU A 107 0.14 37.93 -14.25
N GLY A 108 -0.81 37.75 -13.33
CA GLY A 108 -2.14 38.37 -13.35
C GLY A 108 -2.48 38.97 -11.99
N LEU A 109 -1.95 40.16 -11.75
CA LEU A 109 -2.35 41.22 -10.81
C LEU A 109 -3.63 41.02 -9.96
N GLY A 110 -3.51 41.30 -8.65
CA GLY A 110 -4.59 41.77 -7.76
C GLY A 110 -4.83 40.82 -6.58
N GLY A 111 -4.37 41.14 -5.36
CA GLY A 111 -5.07 42.00 -4.39
C GLY A 111 -6.15 41.16 -3.67
N GLY A 112 -6.21 40.98 -2.36
CA GLY A 112 -5.68 41.65 -1.19
C GLY A 112 -6.21 40.90 0.04
N ARG A 113 -5.65 41.21 1.21
CA ARG A 113 -6.05 40.65 2.51
C ARG A 113 -7.47 41.10 2.88
N GLY A 114 -8.22 40.26 3.57
CA GLY A 114 -9.43 40.67 4.28
C GLY A 114 -9.91 39.59 5.25
N TYR A 115 -9.70 39.81 6.55
CA TYR A 115 -10.45 39.18 7.63
C TYR A 115 -11.62 40.11 8.00
N GLY A 116 -12.82 39.56 8.20
CA GLY A 116 -14.02 40.22 8.75
C GLY A 116 -15.20 39.27 8.50
N HIS A 117 -15.73 38.54 9.49
CA HIS A 117 -16.50 38.91 10.69
C HIS A 117 -17.90 39.45 10.38
N ALA A 118 -18.87 38.60 10.76
CA ALA A 118 -20.26 38.81 11.15
C ALA A 118 -21.18 39.59 10.21
N ASP A 119 -22.20 38.90 9.72
CA ASP A 119 -23.57 39.38 9.80
C ASP A 119 -24.46 38.20 10.22
N ASP A 120 -25.04 38.35 11.40
CA ASP A 120 -26.22 37.65 11.89
C ASP A 120 -27.41 37.93 10.95
N ASP A 121 -28.14 36.90 10.56
CA ASP A 121 -29.58 37.05 10.30
C ASP A 121 -30.27 35.75 10.69
N ASP A 122 -31.35 35.98 11.42
CA ASP A 122 -32.14 35.14 12.30
C ASP A 122 -33.30 34.46 11.52
N GLU A 123 -34.11 33.68 12.24
CA GLU A 123 -35.41 33.07 11.86
C GLU A 123 -35.33 31.66 11.21
N GLU A 124 -35.41 30.59 12.02
CA GLU A 124 -36.61 29.90 12.57
C GLU A 124 -37.27 28.95 11.55
N GLU A 125 -37.07 27.62 11.70
CA GLU A 125 -37.98 26.63 12.34
C GLU A 125 -38.71 25.83 11.25
N GLU A 126 -38.59 24.50 11.27
CA GLU A 126 -39.72 23.56 11.25
C GLU A 126 -39.20 22.10 11.25
N ASP A 127 -39.68 21.40 12.26
CA ASP A 127 -39.54 19.97 12.50
C ASP A 127 -40.11 19.13 11.35
N ASP A 128 -39.43 18.04 11.00
CA ASP A 128 -40.12 16.85 10.50
C ASP A 128 -39.33 15.60 10.93
N ASP A 129 -39.84 15.01 12.02
CA ASP A 129 -39.70 13.61 12.38
C ASP A 129 -39.94 12.67 11.17
N PHE A 130 -39.55 11.41 11.35
CA PHE A 130 -40.17 10.22 10.72
C PHE A 130 -39.35 9.57 9.56
N ILE A 131 -38.55 8.54 9.87
CA ILE A 131 -38.91 7.10 9.90
C ILE A 131 -37.60 6.30 10.02
N ALA A 132 -37.48 5.48 11.06
CA ALA A 132 -36.50 4.40 11.10
C ALA A 132 -36.91 3.25 10.16
N PRO A 133 -36.03 2.67 9.34
CA PRO A 133 -36.33 1.41 8.70
C PRO A 133 -36.08 0.26 9.68
N GLU A 134 -37.16 -0.31 10.20
CA GLU A 134 -37.15 -1.61 10.85
C GLU A 134 -37.21 -2.73 9.78
N HIS A 135 -36.31 -3.70 9.94
CA HIS A 135 -36.51 -5.15 9.76
C HIS A 135 -37.25 -5.67 8.51
N GLU A 136 -36.54 -6.40 7.64
CA GLU A 136 -37.09 -7.63 7.05
C GLU A 136 -36.02 -8.72 6.99
N GLU A 137 -36.37 -9.86 7.57
CA GLU A 137 -35.65 -11.12 7.59
C GLU A 137 -35.94 -11.80 6.25
N ASP A 138 -34.90 -12.16 5.49
CA ASP A 138 -35.08 -13.03 4.32
C ASP A 138 -34.46 -14.40 4.64
N GLU A 139 -35.36 -15.35 4.85
CA GLU A 139 -35.09 -16.77 4.99
C GLU A 139 -34.77 -17.34 3.60
N GLY A 140 -33.53 -17.76 3.39
CA GLY A 140 -33.10 -18.46 2.19
C GLY A 140 -32.21 -19.64 2.54
N ALA A 141 -32.84 -20.79 2.77
CA ALA A 141 -32.20 -22.08 2.86
C ALA A 141 -31.75 -22.53 1.46
N ASP A 142 -30.49 -22.93 1.32
CA ASP A 142 -30.06 -23.86 0.28
C ASP A 142 -29.01 -24.80 0.88
N ASP A 143 -29.50 -25.97 1.28
CA ASP A 143 -28.72 -27.17 1.57
C ASP A 143 -27.83 -27.52 0.36
N VAL A 144 -26.51 -27.50 0.55
CA VAL A 144 -25.58 -28.23 -0.32
C VAL A 144 -24.95 -29.32 0.52
N ASP A 145 -25.62 -30.47 0.50
CA ASP A 145 -25.00 -31.77 0.74
C ASP A 145 -23.99 -32.01 -0.39
N ASP A 146 -22.70 -31.84 -0.11
CA ASP A 146 -21.64 -32.48 -0.87
C ASP A 146 -21.01 -33.55 0.03
N ASP A 147 -21.60 -34.74 -0.09
CA ASP A 147 -20.97 -36.01 0.22
C ASP A 147 -19.66 -36.12 -0.56
N ASP A 148 -18.52 -35.98 0.11
CA ASP A 148 -17.26 -36.54 -0.41
C ASP A 148 -16.69 -37.50 0.62
N ASP A 149 -16.82 -38.78 0.25
CA ASP A 149 -16.47 -39.99 0.95
C ASP A 149 -15.08 -39.95 1.61
N ASP A 150 -15.11 -40.08 2.94
CA ASP A 150 -13.98 -40.46 3.77
C ASP A 150 -13.84 -42.00 3.68
N ASP A 151 -13.06 -42.50 2.71
CA ASP A 151 -12.72 -43.93 2.67
C ASP A 151 -11.23 -44.20 2.40
N ALA A 152 -10.56 -44.44 3.52
CA ALA A 152 -9.77 -45.64 3.79
C ALA A 152 -8.51 -45.94 2.95
N ALA A 153 -7.38 -45.80 3.67
CA ALA A 153 -6.43 -46.88 3.94
C ALA A 153 -5.67 -47.54 2.75
N GLY A 154 -4.41 -47.12 2.62
CA GLY A 154 -3.28 -47.97 2.22
C GLY A 154 -2.00 -47.25 2.63
N GLY A 155 -1.18 -47.70 3.59
CA GLY A 155 -0.61 -49.03 3.71
C GLY A 155 0.82 -48.97 3.16
N GLY A 156 1.84 -49.04 4.03
CA GLY A 156 3.20 -49.41 3.59
C GLY A 156 4.38 -48.62 4.18
N ALA A 157 4.81 -49.07 5.35
CA ALA A 157 6.19 -49.25 5.80
C ALA A 157 7.31 -48.27 5.37
N ALA A 158 7.96 -47.73 6.41
CA ALA A 158 9.25 -47.06 6.41
C ALA A 158 10.42 -47.90 5.82
N PRO A 159 11.52 -47.24 5.40
CA PRO A 159 12.58 -47.82 4.58
C PRO A 159 13.62 -48.59 5.38
N ARG A 160 14.36 -49.47 4.70
CA ARG A 160 15.64 -50.03 5.17
C ARG A 160 16.51 -50.55 4.02
N SER A 161 17.47 -49.68 3.62
CA SER A 161 18.91 -49.92 3.35
C SER A 161 19.37 -50.97 2.32
N PRO A 162 20.65 -50.95 1.88
CA PRO A 162 21.76 -50.03 2.22
C PRO A 162 22.06 -48.93 1.20
#